data_AF-A0A0C5WFK5-F1
#
_entry.id   AF-A0A0C5WFK5-F1
#
_cell.length_a   1.000
_cell.length_b   1.000
_cell.length_c   1.000
_cell.angle_alpha   90.00
_cell.angle_beta   90.00
_cell.angle_gamma   90.00
#
_symmetry.space_group_name_H-M   'P 1'
#
loop_
_entity.id
_entity.type
_entity.pdbx_description
1 polymer ?
#
loop_
_entity_poly.entity_id
_entity_poly.type
_entity_poly.pdbx_seq_one_letter_code
_entity_poly.pdbx_strand_id
1 'polypeptide(L)'
;MSKAKYLVLILISIFYFSGNSQSQHASKPNIVFILADDLGWTDVSTGNTNFNNGSKIFQTPEIDKLASQGMSFTNAYTNQNCAPTRAALISGQYATGVDNGVYNVGSLKRQDKRTKGFPNVLIEPHEQQKVILEDGINIFDILKTQGYQTALIGKSHGTPHPLRGDYGIDLPADIHNEISATVNGEKTKSYYLALHSDGNGWTFGSDYFDKYAHPYSQKYIDENLSPYKKNSNQSVLVGTPKHLTDAIGDFSVDYIKEKANT
;
A
#
# COMPACT_ATOMS: atom_id res chain seq x y z
N MET A 1 15.58 63.20 -33.01
CA MET A 1 15.52 62.60 -31.65
C MET A 1 16.81 61.85 -31.41
N SER A 2 17.49 62.05 -30.27
CA SER A 2 18.87 61.56 -30.08
C SER A 2 18.92 60.03 -29.87
N LYS A 3 20.00 59.40 -30.36
CA LYS A 3 20.27 57.96 -30.21
C LYS A 3 20.18 57.47 -28.75
N ALA A 4 20.37 58.37 -27.78
CA ALA A 4 20.24 58.08 -26.35
C ALA A 4 18.80 57.71 -25.92
N LYS A 5 17.76 58.27 -26.55
CA LYS A 5 16.36 57.93 -26.22
C LYS A 5 16.00 56.49 -26.63
N TYR A 6 16.54 56.03 -27.76
CA TYR A 6 16.34 54.64 -28.21
C TYR A 6 17.06 53.65 -27.30
N LEU A 7 18.27 53.99 -26.83
CA LEU A 7 19.02 53.15 -25.90
C LEU A 7 18.29 52.98 -24.55
N VAL A 8 17.71 54.06 -24.02
CA VAL A 8 16.93 54.04 -22.77
C VAL A 8 15.65 53.22 -22.93
N LEU A 9 14.94 53.35 -24.06
CA LEU A 9 13.74 52.55 -24.33
C LEU A 9 14.06 51.05 -24.48
N ILE A 10 15.18 50.70 -25.12
CA ILE A 10 15.64 49.32 -25.24
C ILE A 10 15.99 48.75 -23.86
N LEU A 11 16.72 49.50 -23.02
CA LEU A 11 17.08 49.04 -21.68
C LEU A 11 15.86 48.84 -20.77
N ILE A 12 14.85 49.73 -20.86
CA ILE A 12 13.59 49.57 -20.12
C ILE A 12 12.83 48.31 -20.60
N SER A 13 12.78 48.05 -21.91
CA SER A 13 12.10 46.86 -22.46
C SER A 13 12.77 45.54 -22.03
N ILE A 14 14.10 45.51 -21.91
CA ILE A 14 14.85 44.33 -21.42
C ILE A 14 14.60 44.12 -19.92
N PHE A 15 14.46 45.20 -19.16
CA PHE A 15 14.14 45.13 -17.72
C PHE A 15 12.72 44.61 -17.46
N TYR A 16 11.73 44.99 -18.30
CA TYR A 16 10.37 44.44 -18.22
C TYR A 16 10.27 42.98 -18.68
N PHE A 17 11.14 42.52 -19.58
CA PHE A 17 11.16 41.12 -20.03
C PHE A 17 11.87 40.17 -19.06
N SER A 18 12.66 40.68 -18.12
CA SER A 18 13.44 39.87 -17.18
C SER A 18 12.70 39.55 -15.86
N GLY A 19 11.44 39.98 -15.72
CA GLY A 19 10.75 40.03 -14.41
C GLY A 19 9.67 38.98 -14.14
N ASN A 20 9.30 38.10 -15.08
CA ASN A 20 8.15 37.19 -14.89
C ASN A 20 8.47 35.72 -15.21
N SER A 21 9.60 35.21 -14.73
CA SER A 21 9.68 33.78 -14.41
C SER A 21 9.00 33.59 -13.05
N GLN A 22 7.68 33.68 -13.04
CA GLN A 22 6.90 33.11 -11.95
C GLN A 22 7.21 31.62 -12.02
N SER A 23 8.11 31.15 -11.14
CA SER A 23 8.31 29.73 -10.90
C SER A 23 6.93 29.19 -10.62
N GLN A 24 6.34 28.56 -11.64
CA GLN A 24 5.14 27.77 -11.47
C GLN A 24 5.62 26.66 -10.57
N HIS A 25 5.41 26.84 -9.26
CA HIS A 25 5.69 25.85 -8.25
C HIS A 25 4.88 24.65 -8.68
N ALA A 26 5.49 23.74 -9.44
CA ALA A 26 4.81 22.56 -9.94
C ALA A 26 4.32 21.85 -8.69
N SER A 27 2.99 21.73 -8.57
CA SER A 27 2.38 21.04 -7.44
C SER A 27 3.04 19.68 -7.33
N LYS A 28 3.56 19.36 -6.15
CA LYS A 28 4.20 18.07 -5.88
C LYS A 28 3.21 16.95 -6.27
N PRO A 29 3.63 15.90 -6.98
CA PRO A 29 2.72 14.85 -7.40
C PRO A 29 2.24 14.04 -6.18
N ASN A 30 0.98 13.65 -6.13
CA ASN A 30 0.53 12.67 -5.14
C ASN A 30 1.15 11.30 -5.46
N ILE A 31 1.77 10.65 -4.47
CA ILE A 31 2.42 9.35 -4.63
C ILE A 31 1.51 8.29 -4.01
N VAL A 32 1.00 7.38 -4.84
CA VAL A 32 0.16 6.25 -4.40
C VAL A 32 0.90 4.96 -4.74
N PHE A 33 1.21 4.16 -3.71
CA PHE A 33 1.86 2.86 -3.87
C PHE A 33 0.90 1.74 -3.46
N ILE A 34 0.58 0.84 -4.39
CA ILE A 34 -0.32 -0.30 -4.16
C ILE A 34 0.53 -1.58 -4.12
N LEU A 35 0.55 -2.24 -2.97
CA LEU A 35 1.29 -3.49 -2.78
C LEU A 35 0.34 -4.66 -2.50
N ALA A 36 0.19 -5.54 -3.49
CA ALA A 36 -0.53 -6.80 -3.32
C ALA A 36 0.27 -7.78 -2.44
N ASP A 37 -0.43 -8.70 -1.77
CA ASP A 37 0.15 -9.76 -0.94
C ASP A 37 -0.10 -11.09 -1.64
N ASP A 38 0.96 -11.87 -1.85
CA ASP A 38 0.95 -13.17 -2.53
C ASP A 38 0.35 -13.19 -3.95
N LEU A 39 0.47 -12.08 -4.70
CA LEU A 39 0.08 -11.99 -6.11
C LEU A 39 1.17 -12.57 -7.03
N GLY A 40 0.83 -13.62 -7.75
CA GLY A 40 1.68 -14.28 -8.73
C GLY A 40 1.85 -13.50 -10.03
N TRP A 41 2.94 -13.79 -10.75
CA TRP A 41 3.30 -13.09 -12.00
C TRP A 41 2.24 -13.21 -13.12
N THR A 42 1.46 -14.30 -13.11
CA THR A 42 0.42 -14.59 -14.11
C THR A 42 -1.00 -14.39 -13.58
N ASP A 43 -1.17 -13.82 -12.39
CA ASP A 43 -2.48 -13.76 -11.73
C ASP A 43 -3.39 -12.64 -12.28
N VAL A 44 -2.80 -11.57 -12.80
CA VAL A 44 -3.53 -10.48 -13.46
C VAL A 44 -3.86 -10.81 -14.91
N SER A 45 -5.00 -10.36 -15.43
CA SER A 45 -5.44 -10.68 -16.81
C SER A 45 -4.61 -10.01 -17.89
N THR A 46 -4.00 -8.85 -17.60
CA THR A 46 -3.13 -8.15 -18.55
C THR A 46 -1.92 -8.99 -18.95
N GLY A 47 -1.62 -8.95 -20.25
CA GLY A 47 -0.41 -9.53 -20.83
C GLY A 47 0.84 -8.64 -20.71
N ASN A 48 0.65 -7.36 -20.38
CA ASN A 48 1.71 -6.35 -20.45
C ASN A 48 2.82 -6.56 -19.41
N THR A 49 2.56 -7.33 -18.35
CA THR A 49 3.50 -7.58 -17.24
C THR A 49 4.14 -8.97 -17.28
N ASN A 50 3.71 -9.85 -18.18
CA ASN A 50 4.04 -11.28 -18.13
C ASN A 50 4.19 -11.94 -19.53
N PHE A 51 4.70 -11.20 -20.51
CA PHE A 51 4.91 -11.67 -21.89
C PHE A 51 3.64 -12.26 -22.54
N ASN A 52 2.51 -11.57 -22.39
CA ASN A 52 1.20 -12.02 -22.88
C ASN A 52 0.69 -13.33 -22.26
N ASN A 53 1.13 -13.65 -21.04
CA ASN A 53 0.70 -14.82 -20.28
C ASN A 53 -0.19 -14.46 -19.08
N GLY A 54 -1.05 -13.46 -19.27
CA GLY A 54 -2.02 -13.03 -18.26
C GLY A 54 -3.05 -14.10 -17.95
N SER A 55 -3.68 -13.96 -16.79
CA SER A 55 -4.72 -14.88 -16.32
C SER A 55 -5.86 -14.98 -17.30
N LYS A 56 -6.24 -16.23 -17.61
CA LYS A 56 -7.43 -16.55 -18.43
C LYS A 56 -8.68 -16.80 -17.57
N ILE A 57 -8.50 -16.88 -16.25
CA ILE A 57 -9.54 -17.23 -15.27
C ILE A 57 -9.96 -15.98 -14.51
N PHE A 58 -9.00 -15.29 -13.90
CA PHE A 58 -9.23 -14.08 -13.13
C PHE A 58 -9.30 -12.86 -14.05
N GLN A 59 -10.23 -11.95 -13.76
CA GLN A 59 -10.45 -10.73 -14.53
C GLN A 59 -10.01 -9.53 -13.69
N THR A 60 -9.09 -8.72 -14.21
CA THR A 60 -8.57 -7.52 -13.54
C THR A 60 -8.69 -6.28 -14.44
N PRO A 61 -9.90 -5.90 -14.91
CA PRO A 61 -10.11 -4.82 -15.88
C PRO A 61 -9.48 -3.47 -15.48
N GLU A 62 -9.51 -3.10 -14.20
CA GLU A 62 -8.88 -1.85 -13.75
C GLU A 62 -7.34 -1.91 -13.78
N ILE A 63 -6.76 -3.09 -13.50
CA ILE A 63 -5.31 -3.32 -13.67
C ILE A 63 -4.94 -3.34 -15.15
N ASP A 64 -5.78 -3.93 -16.00
CA ASP A 64 -5.58 -3.96 -17.44
C ASP A 64 -5.59 -2.55 -18.02
N LYS A 65 -6.53 -1.71 -17.55
CA LYS A 65 -6.62 -0.30 -17.90
C LYS A 65 -5.36 0.45 -17.42
N LEU A 66 -4.95 0.28 -16.17
CA LEU A 66 -3.73 0.90 -15.63
C LEU A 66 -2.50 0.51 -16.46
N ALA A 67 -2.35 -0.78 -16.77
CA ALA A 67 -1.24 -1.30 -17.57
C ALA A 67 -1.25 -0.79 -19.03
N SER A 68 -2.41 -0.43 -19.58
CA SER A 68 -2.55 0.16 -20.92
C SER A 68 -2.27 1.67 -20.97
N GLN A 69 -2.40 2.36 -19.83
CA GLN A 69 -2.24 3.81 -19.71
C GLN A 69 -0.89 4.23 -19.11
N GLY A 70 -0.14 3.26 -18.57
CA GLY A 70 1.13 3.50 -17.89
C GLY A 70 2.28 2.68 -18.46
N MET A 71 3.31 2.55 -17.64
CA MET A 71 4.47 1.72 -17.93
C MET A 71 4.34 0.38 -17.18
N SER A 72 4.58 -0.72 -17.89
CA SER A 72 4.56 -2.07 -17.35
C SER A 72 5.98 -2.67 -17.38
N PHE A 73 6.34 -3.42 -16.34
CA PHE A 73 7.61 -4.12 -16.26
C PHE A 73 7.37 -5.62 -16.36
N THR A 74 8.06 -6.28 -17.28
CA THR A 74 8.07 -7.76 -17.38
C THR A 74 9.07 -8.41 -16.44
N ASN A 75 10.02 -7.63 -15.94
CA ASN A 75 11.10 -8.04 -15.06
C ASN A 75 11.12 -7.12 -13.83
N ALA A 76 10.35 -7.47 -12.81
CA ALA A 76 10.32 -6.80 -11.51
C ALA A 76 10.41 -7.86 -10.41
N TYR A 77 11.28 -7.65 -9.43
CA TYR A 77 11.66 -8.68 -8.47
C TYR A 77 11.39 -8.23 -7.04
N THR A 78 11.07 -9.19 -6.18
CA THR A 78 10.83 -9.01 -4.75
C THR A 78 11.69 -9.99 -3.94
N ASN A 79 11.69 -9.85 -2.62
CA ASN A 79 12.33 -10.83 -1.73
C ASN A 79 11.41 -12.06 -1.56
N GLN A 80 11.97 -13.12 -0.97
CA GLN A 80 11.37 -14.45 -0.82
C GLN A 80 10.04 -14.53 -0.06
N ASN A 81 9.68 -13.54 0.76
CA ASN A 81 8.39 -13.49 1.47
C ASN A 81 8.01 -12.06 1.88
N CYS A 82 6.84 -11.91 2.52
CA CYS A 82 6.22 -10.61 2.80
C CYS A 82 7.13 -9.63 3.57
N ALA A 83 7.69 -10.04 4.72
CA ALA A 83 8.44 -9.14 5.60
C ALA A 83 9.72 -8.55 4.98
N PRO A 84 10.65 -9.34 4.40
CA PRO A 84 11.83 -8.80 3.75
C PRO A 84 11.48 -7.94 2.54
N THR A 85 10.45 -8.28 1.77
CA THR A 85 10.00 -7.42 0.65
C THR A 85 9.56 -6.06 1.13
N ARG A 86 8.76 -6.00 2.21
CA ARG A 86 8.26 -4.74 2.77
C ARG A 86 9.36 -3.95 3.45
N ALA A 87 10.28 -4.61 4.17
CA ALA A 87 11.46 -3.97 4.75
C ALA A 87 12.34 -3.31 3.68
N ALA A 88 12.63 -4.02 2.59
CA ALA A 88 13.42 -3.48 1.48
C ALA A 88 12.71 -2.33 0.75
N LEU A 89 11.39 -2.45 0.56
CA LEU A 89 10.59 -1.40 -0.06
C LEU A 89 10.58 -0.12 0.77
N ILE A 90 10.36 -0.23 2.08
CA ILE A 90 10.25 0.92 2.97
C ILE A 90 11.61 1.60 3.16
N SER A 91 12.70 0.82 3.32
CA SER A 91 14.04 1.37 3.54
C SER A 91 14.79 1.77 2.27
N GLY A 92 14.43 1.21 1.12
CA GLY A 92 15.23 1.32 -0.10
C GLY A 92 16.54 0.53 -0.07
N GLN A 93 16.71 -0.37 0.91
CA GLN A 93 17.93 -1.14 1.13
C GLN A 93 17.68 -2.65 1.06
N TYR A 94 18.75 -3.45 0.98
CA TYR A 94 18.59 -4.91 1.05
C TYR A 94 17.94 -5.31 2.38
N ALA A 95 16.94 -6.18 2.32
CA ALA A 95 16.22 -6.64 3.51
C ALA A 95 17.15 -7.32 4.53
N THR A 96 18.15 -8.06 4.05
CA THR A 96 19.15 -8.73 4.88
C THR A 96 20.39 -7.88 5.13
N GLY A 97 20.39 -6.62 4.68
CA GLY A 97 21.47 -5.66 4.91
C GLY A 97 21.58 -5.28 6.39
N VAL A 98 22.67 -4.62 6.76
CA VAL A 98 23.01 -4.31 8.16
C VAL A 98 21.94 -3.44 8.84
N ASP A 99 21.28 -2.60 8.06
CA ASP A 99 20.28 -1.63 8.53
C ASP A 99 18.87 -2.23 8.69
N ASN A 100 18.62 -3.40 8.08
CA ASN A 100 17.32 -4.07 8.14
C ASN A 100 17.38 -5.39 8.93
N GLY A 101 18.30 -6.29 8.58
CA GLY A 101 18.42 -7.60 9.22
C GLY A 101 17.17 -8.49 9.15
N VAL A 102 16.25 -8.24 8.19
CA VAL A 102 14.99 -8.99 8.02
C VAL A 102 15.18 -10.11 7.00
N TYR A 103 15.10 -11.36 7.46
CA TYR A 103 15.32 -12.53 6.60
C TYR A 103 14.04 -13.29 6.28
N ASN A 104 13.09 -13.41 7.21
CA ASN A 104 11.80 -14.01 6.93
C ASN A 104 10.69 -13.52 7.89
N VAL A 105 9.44 -13.75 7.52
CA VAL A 105 8.28 -13.50 8.42
C VAL A 105 8.41 -14.34 9.71
N GLY A 106 8.73 -15.63 9.55
CA GLY A 106 8.73 -16.65 10.61
C GLY A 106 10.02 -16.68 11.44
N SER A 107 10.44 -17.83 11.94
CA SER A 107 11.73 -17.93 12.63
C SER A 107 12.83 -18.37 11.67
N LEU A 108 14.07 -17.96 11.90
CA LEU A 108 15.25 -18.61 11.32
C LEU A 108 15.63 -19.89 12.06
N LYS A 109 15.01 -20.17 13.22
CA LYS A 109 15.20 -21.42 13.94
C LYS A 109 14.85 -22.59 13.04
N ARG A 110 15.84 -23.46 12.83
CA ARG A 110 15.66 -24.73 12.10
C ARG A 110 14.96 -25.79 12.94
N GLN A 111 14.93 -25.61 14.25
CA GLN A 111 14.14 -26.43 15.16
C GLN A 111 12.86 -25.73 15.56
N ASP A 112 11.72 -26.32 15.17
CA ASP A 112 10.39 -25.90 15.63
C ASP A 112 9.47 -27.12 15.80
N LYS A 113 8.16 -26.87 16.05
CA LYS A 113 7.17 -27.93 16.24
C LYS A 113 7.10 -28.92 15.08
N ARG A 114 7.41 -28.49 13.85
CA ARG A 114 7.37 -29.29 12.62
C ARG A 114 8.63 -30.12 12.43
N THR A 115 9.74 -29.77 13.10
CA THR A 115 11.03 -30.47 12.96
C THR A 115 11.48 -31.20 14.23
N LYS A 116 10.58 -31.37 15.21
CA LYS A 116 10.84 -31.94 16.54
C LYS A 116 11.45 -33.37 16.54
N GLY A 117 11.42 -34.08 15.41
CA GLY A 117 12.02 -35.41 15.24
C GLY A 117 13.37 -35.44 14.52
N PHE A 118 13.89 -34.31 14.06
CA PHE A 118 15.19 -34.23 13.39
C PHE A 118 16.32 -33.97 14.42
N PRO A 119 17.53 -34.51 14.18
CA PRO A 119 18.66 -34.29 15.08
C PRO A 119 18.98 -32.79 15.24
N ASN A 120 19.59 -32.44 16.38
CA ASN A 120 20.03 -31.08 16.66
C ASN A 120 20.95 -30.56 15.56
N VAL A 121 20.57 -29.43 14.97
CA VAL A 121 21.39 -28.74 13.98
C VAL A 121 22.42 -27.94 14.75
N LEU A 122 23.71 -28.22 14.53
CA LEU A 122 24.83 -27.55 15.21
C LEU A 122 25.08 -26.10 14.74
N ILE A 123 24.27 -25.61 13.80
CA ILE A 123 24.39 -24.26 13.22
C ILE A 123 23.29 -23.40 13.83
N GLU A 124 23.70 -22.50 14.72
CA GLU A 124 22.83 -21.44 15.22
C GLU A 124 22.53 -20.45 14.08
N PRO A 125 21.27 -20.10 13.84
CA PRO A 125 20.93 -19.10 12.85
C PRO A 125 21.36 -17.70 13.31
N HIS A 126 21.62 -16.81 12.35
CA HIS A 126 21.79 -15.39 12.62
C HIS A 126 20.56 -14.82 13.33
N GLU A 127 20.76 -13.85 14.21
CA GLU A 127 19.66 -13.12 14.83
C GLU A 127 19.01 -12.19 13.81
N GLN A 128 17.75 -12.43 13.47
CA GLN A 128 17.02 -11.55 12.54
C GLN A 128 16.21 -10.50 13.29
N GLN A 129 16.06 -9.35 12.64
CA GLN A 129 15.02 -8.40 12.96
C GLN A 129 13.68 -8.83 12.34
N LYS A 130 12.60 -8.27 12.88
CA LYS A 130 11.23 -8.51 12.39
C LYS A 130 10.69 -7.42 11.49
N VAL A 131 11.28 -6.25 11.62
CA VAL A 131 10.85 -4.98 11.07
C VAL A 131 12.12 -4.15 10.85
N ILE A 132 12.02 -3.08 10.07
CA ILE A 132 13.13 -2.14 9.92
C ILE A 132 13.43 -1.44 11.25
N LEU A 133 14.65 -0.92 11.41
CA LEU A 133 15.02 -0.14 12.59
C LEU A 133 14.23 1.19 12.64
N GLU A 134 13.88 1.64 13.84
CA GLU A 134 13.12 2.88 14.04
C GLU A 134 13.91 4.12 13.59
N ASP A 135 15.22 4.15 13.86
CA ASP A 135 16.15 5.19 13.41
C ASP A 135 16.73 4.92 12.01
N GLY A 136 16.27 3.85 11.35
CA GLY A 136 16.66 3.50 10.00
C GLY A 136 16.06 4.44 8.95
N ILE A 137 16.75 4.57 7.82
CA ILE A 137 16.21 5.31 6.67
C ILE A 137 14.90 4.63 6.23
N ASN A 138 13.84 5.41 6.11
CA ASN A 138 12.59 4.95 5.53
C ASN A 138 11.97 6.00 4.61
N ILE A 139 11.20 5.53 3.62
CA ILE A 139 10.60 6.36 2.58
C ILE A 139 9.63 7.40 3.14
N PHE A 140 8.93 7.09 4.24
CA PHE A 140 7.94 7.99 4.81
C PHE A 140 8.60 9.22 5.42
N ASP A 141 9.65 9.06 6.22
CA ASP A 141 10.42 10.17 6.76
C ASP A 141 11.03 11.03 5.66
N ILE A 142 11.60 10.41 4.62
CA ILE A 142 12.15 11.14 3.47
C ILE A 142 11.06 11.97 2.79
N LEU A 143 9.87 11.41 2.57
CA LEU A 143 8.75 12.16 2.00
C LEU A 143 8.28 13.29 2.93
N LYS A 144 8.28 13.10 4.24
CA LYS A 144 7.97 14.15 5.22
C LYS A 144 8.96 15.31 5.18
N THR A 145 10.26 15.06 4.94
CA THR A 145 11.22 16.17 4.72
C THR A 145 10.85 17.04 3.52
N GLN A 146 10.11 16.48 2.57
CA GLN A 146 9.59 17.18 1.40
C GLN A 146 8.16 17.68 1.61
N GLY A 147 7.62 17.67 2.83
CA GLY A 147 6.30 18.19 3.18
C GLY A 147 5.12 17.35 2.69
N TYR A 148 5.34 16.06 2.40
CA TYR A 148 4.23 15.14 2.13
C TYR A 148 3.55 14.70 3.43
N GLN A 149 2.23 14.49 3.34
CA GLN A 149 1.49 13.69 4.31
C GLN A 149 1.59 12.21 3.92
N THR A 150 1.73 11.34 4.92
CA THR A 150 2.02 9.93 4.70
C THR A 150 0.97 9.02 5.34
N ALA A 151 0.65 7.92 4.67
CA ALA A 151 -0.26 6.91 5.19
C ALA A 151 0.25 5.51 4.85
N LEU A 152 0.08 4.59 5.78
CA LEU A 152 0.25 3.16 5.56
C LEU A 152 -1.08 2.48 5.92
N ILE A 153 -1.72 1.88 4.92
CA ILE A 153 -3.06 1.32 5.04
C ILE A 153 -2.97 -0.20 4.82
N GLY A 154 -3.38 -0.98 5.82
CA GLY A 154 -3.40 -2.44 5.76
C GLY A 154 -2.13 -3.10 6.33
N LYS A 155 -1.70 -4.22 5.71
CA LYS A 155 -0.64 -5.08 6.25
C LYS A 155 0.72 -4.36 6.31
N SER A 156 1.27 -4.21 7.51
CA SER A 156 2.65 -3.68 7.69
C SER A 156 3.74 -4.69 7.37
N HIS A 157 4.02 -5.68 8.24
CA HIS A 157 5.12 -6.66 8.10
C HIS A 157 6.54 -6.07 7.85
N GLY A 158 6.70 -4.75 7.82
CA GLY A 158 7.97 -4.05 7.67
C GLY A 158 8.22 -3.02 8.76
N THR A 159 7.18 -2.63 9.51
CA THR A 159 7.25 -1.82 10.74
C THR A 159 6.57 -2.57 11.88
N PRO A 160 6.80 -2.19 13.16
CA PRO A 160 6.13 -2.81 14.29
C PRO A 160 4.61 -2.88 14.12
N HIS A 161 4.03 -3.98 14.58
CA HIS A 161 2.59 -4.20 14.59
C HIS A 161 2.17 -4.61 16.01
N PRO A 162 1.60 -3.68 16.81
CA PRO A 162 1.15 -2.34 16.46
C PRO A 162 2.33 -1.39 16.25
N LEU A 163 2.09 -0.28 15.55
CA LEU A 163 3.15 0.72 15.37
C LEU A 163 3.60 1.26 16.73
N ARG A 164 4.92 1.21 16.94
CA ARG A 164 5.60 1.74 18.12
C ARG A 164 6.81 2.48 17.62
N GLY A 165 6.85 3.79 17.86
CA GLY A 165 7.88 4.67 17.30
C GLY A 165 7.37 5.50 16.12
N ASP A 166 8.17 6.47 15.71
CA ASP A 166 7.88 7.39 14.61
C ASP A 166 8.59 6.91 13.35
N TYR A 167 7.93 6.05 12.56
CA TYR A 167 8.44 5.57 11.25
C TYR A 167 8.07 6.54 10.12
N GLY A 168 7.85 7.81 10.45
CA GLY A 168 7.37 8.81 9.51
C GLY A 168 5.96 8.57 8.99
N ILE A 169 5.13 7.72 9.62
CA ILE A 169 3.77 7.38 9.16
C ILE A 169 2.75 8.23 9.91
N ASP A 170 2.12 9.19 9.24
CA ASP A 170 1.12 10.08 9.88
C ASP A 170 -0.23 9.35 10.10
N LEU A 171 -0.62 8.47 9.17
CA LEU A 171 -1.81 7.62 9.29
C LEU A 171 -1.43 6.12 9.24
N PRO A 172 -1.31 5.46 10.41
CA PRO A 172 -1.08 4.02 10.53
C PRO A 172 -2.41 3.23 10.49
N ALA A 173 -3.13 3.30 9.37
CA ALA A 173 -4.45 2.67 9.28
C ALA A 173 -4.33 1.15 9.23
N ASP A 174 -4.91 0.51 10.25
CA ASP A 174 -5.04 -0.94 10.35
C ASP A 174 -3.76 -1.74 10.66
N ILE A 175 -2.86 -1.13 11.41
CA ILE A 175 -1.68 -1.80 12.00
C ILE A 175 -1.91 -2.04 13.50
N HIS A 176 -2.98 -2.75 13.85
CA HIS A 176 -3.44 -2.95 15.23
C HIS A 176 -2.94 -4.24 15.87
N ASN A 177 -2.63 -4.19 17.17
CA ASN A 177 -2.13 -5.36 17.88
C ASN A 177 -3.15 -6.51 17.99
N GLU A 178 -4.43 -6.19 18.19
CA GLU A 178 -5.46 -7.18 18.48
C GLU A 178 -6.85 -6.58 18.24
N ILE A 179 -7.68 -7.27 17.45
CA ILE A 179 -9.08 -6.95 17.23
C ILE A 179 -9.92 -7.85 18.12
N SER A 180 -10.96 -7.31 18.74
CA SER A 180 -11.91 -8.07 19.54
C SER A 180 -13.32 -7.89 19.01
N ALA A 181 -14.02 -8.99 18.76
CA ALA A 181 -15.42 -8.98 18.36
C ALA A 181 -16.16 -10.20 18.91
N THR A 182 -17.48 -10.15 18.96
CA THR A 182 -18.29 -11.34 19.27
C THR A 182 -18.43 -12.18 18.02
N VAL A 183 -18.06 -13.46 18.11
CA VAL A 183 -18.15 -14.45 17.03
C VAL A 183 -18.86 -15.67 17.60
N ASN A 184 -20.00 -16.04 17.02
CA ASN A 184 -20.86 -17.12 17.50
C ASN A 184 -21.25 -16.98 18.98
N GLY A 185 -21.53 -15.75 19.43
CA GLY A 185 -21.88 -15.45 20.82
C GLY A 185 -20.71 -15.38 21.80
N GLU A 186 -19.47 -15.62 21.35
CA GLU A 186 -18.28 -15.58 22.20
C GLU A 186 -17.34 -14.43 21.87
N LYS A 187 -16.74 -13.83 22.90
CA LYS A 187 -15.74 -12.78 22.72
C LYS A 187 -14.45 -13.38 22.15
N THR A 188 -14.19 -13.11 20.88
CA THR A 188 -13.03 -13.61 20.13
C THR A 188 -12.02 -12.50 19.90
N LYS A 189 -10.74 -12.86 19.94
CA LYS A 189 -9.61 -11.99 19.63
C LYS A 189 -8.91 -12.46 18.37
N SER A 190 -8.44 -11.53 17.56
CA SER A 190 -7.69 -11.79 16.33
C SER A 190 -6.50 -10.86 16.21
N TYR A 191 -5.41 -11.39 15.66
CA TYR A 191 -4.21 -10.62 15.30
C TYR A 191 -4.21 -10.27 13.79
N TYR A 192 -5.31 -10.54 13.10
CA TYR A 192 -5.54 -10.16 11.72
C TYR A 192 -6.25 -8.80 11.62
N LEU A 193 -6.36 -8.31 10.38
CA LEU A 193 -6.85 -7.00 9.99
C LEU A 193 -8.33 -6.74 10.29
N ALA A 194 -9.15 -7.80 10.32
CA ALA A 194 -10.55 -7.73 10.71
C ALA A 194 -11.03 -9.08 11.25
N LEU A 195 -12.18 -9.06 11.92
CA LEU A 195 -12.92 -10.23 12.38
C LEU A 195 -14.28 -10.28 11.70
N HIS A 196 -14.67 -11.44 11.17
CA HIS A 196 -16.03 -11.65 10.74
C HIS A 196 -16.90 -11.89 11.98
N SER A 197 -17.63 -10.86 12.41
CA SER A 197 -18.36 -10.86 13.68
C SER A 197 -19.85 -11.10 13.49
N ASP A 198 -20.54 -11.29 14.60
CA ASP A 198 -22.01 -11.43 14.63
C ASP A 198 -22.75 -10.14 14.23
N GLY A 199 -22.04 -9.02 14.07
CA GLY A 199 -22.57 -7.70 13.70
C GLY A 199 -22.93 -7.51 12.22
N ASN A 200 -23.22 -8.60 11.49
CA ASN A 200 -23.50 -8.60 10.05
C ASN A 200 -22.37 -7.96 9.20
N GLY A 201 -21.12 -8.38 9.40
CA GLY A 201 -20.00 -7.87 8.60
C GLY A 201 -18.62 -8.09 9.21
N TRP A 202 -17.67 -7.27 8.77
CA TRP A 202 -16.34 -7.20 9.36
C TRP A 202 -16.31 -6.21 10.52
N THR A 203 -15.72 -6.60 11.62
CA THR A 203 -15.29 -5.71 12.70
C THR A 203 -13.81 -5.44 12.54
N PHE A 204 -13.47 -4.16 12.40
CA PHE A 204 -12.09 -3.70 12.35
C PHE A 204 -11.61 -3.30 13.74
N GLY A 205 -10.30 -3.14 13.89
CA GLY A 205 -9.68 -2.62 15.12
C GLY A 205 -9.74 -1.10 15.22
N SER A 206 -10.42 -0.43 14.29
CA SER A 206 -10.46 1.04 14.23
C SER A 206 -11.75 1.57 13.61
N ASP A 207 -12.21 2.67 14.18
CA ASP A 207 -13.36 3.44 13.71
C ASP A 207 -13.18 3.99 12.28
N TYR A 208 -11.95 4.02 11.75
CA TYR A 208 -11.65 4.46 10.38
C TYR A 208 -12.37 3.62 9.32
N PHE A 209 -12.46 2.31 9.54
CA PHE A 209 -12.99 1.34 8.57
C PHE A 209 -14.45 0.95 8.82
N ASP A 210 -14.99 1.19 10.02
CA ASP A 210 -16.32 0.71 10.39
C ASP A 210 -17.41 1.20 9.42
N LYS A 211 -17.33 2.45 8.96
CA LYS A 211 -18.28 2.99 7.97
C LYS A 211 -18.15 2.37 6.57
N TYR A 212 -17.03 1.72 6.28
CA TYR A 212 -16.80 1.02 5.01
C TYR A 212 -17.10 -0.48 5.12
N ALA A 213 -17.28 -1.01 6.34
CA ALA A 213 -17.55 -2.41 6.63
C ALA A 213 -19.00 -2.84 6.37
N HIS A 214 -19.89 -1.90 6.03
CA HIS A 214 -21.29 -2.20 5.74
C HIS A 214 -21.43 -3.24 4.61
N PRO A 215 -22.40 -4.18 4.71
CA PRO A 215 -22.74 -5.12 3.66
C PRO A 215 -22.91 -4.47 2.28
N TYR A 216 -22.72 -5.24 1.22
CA TYR A 216 -22.91 -4.72 -0.14
C TYR A 216 -24.35 -4.24 -0.34
N SER A 217 -24.49 -3.01 -0.81
CA SER A 217 -25.77 -2.47 -1.28
C SER A 217 -25.92 -2.68 -2.78
N GLN A 218 -27.15 -2.72 -3.29
CA GLN A 218 -27.40 -2.76 -4.75
C GLN A 218 -26.69 -1.60 -5.47
N LYS A 219 -26.75 -0.39 -4.89
CA LYS A 219 -26.05 0.80 -5.40
C LYS A 219 -24.54 0.55 -5.55
N TYR A 220 -23.90 -0.06 -4.55
CA TYR A 220 -22.46 -0.36 -4.61
C TYR A 220 -22.13 -1.33 -5.75
N ILE A 221 -22.94 -2.38 -5.93
CA ILE A 221 -22.77 -3.35 -7.02
C ILE A 221 -22.89 -2.65 -8.38
N ASP A 222 -23.91 -1.80 -8.54
CA ASP A 222 -24.18 -1.09 -9.79
C ASP A 222 -23.05 -0.11 -10.15
N GLU A 223 -22.49 0.59 -9.16
CA GLU A 223 -21.46 1.62 -9.35
C GLU A 223 -20.03 1.06 -9.46
N ASN A 224 -19.70 0.00 -8.71
CA ASN A 224 -18.30 -0.43 -8.53
C ASN A 224 -18.00 -1.83 -9.07
N LEU A 225 -18.96 -2.76 -9.06
CA LEU A 225 -18.73 -4.16 -9.45
C LEU A 225 -19.32 -4.50 -10.83
N SER A 226 -20.32 -3.76 -11.32
CA SER A 226 -20.96 -4.03 -12.61
C SER A 226 -20.03 -4.17 -13.83
N PRO A 227 -18.79 -3.67 -13.87
CA PRO A 227 -17.84 -3.99 -14.94
C PRO A 227 -17.48 -5.49 -15.07
N TYR A 228 -17.55 -6.31 -14.01
CA TYR A 228 -17.12 -7.73 -14.01
C TYR A 228 -18.21 -8.71 -14.51
N LYS A 229 -18.84 -8.45 -15.67
CA LYS A 229 -20.05 -9.18 -16.13
C LYS A 229 -19.84 -10.61 -16.62
N LYS A 230 -18.61 -11.03 -16.90
CA LYS A 230 -18.38 -12.31 -17.58
C LYS A 230 -18.42 -13.45 -16.56
N ASN A 231 -19.54 -14.19 -16.57
CA ASN A 231 -19.79 -15.44 -15.83
C ASN A 231 -20.07 -15.33 -14.33
N SER A 232 -20.48 -14.17 -13.81
CA SER A 232 -20.88 -14.02 -12.40
C SER A 232 -22.12 -13.15 -12.23
N ASN A 233 -23.10 -13.62 -11.46
CA ASN A 233 -24.22 -12.80 -11.01
C ASN A 233 -23.83 -12.07 -9.72
N GLN A 234 -23.49 -10.77 -9.80
CA GLN A 234 -23.06 -9.99 -8.64
C GLN A 234 -24.22 -9.60 -7.71
N SER A 235 -25.47 -9.71 -8.16
CA SER A 235 -26.63 -9.42 -7.31
C SER A 235 -26.70 -10.34 -6.09
N VAL A 236 -26.03 -11.51 -6.13
CA VAL A 236 -25.94 -12.44 -5.00
C VAL A 236 -25.14 -11.89 -3.82
N LEU A 237 -24.35 -10.83 -4.03
CA LEU A 237 -23.59 -10.18 -2.97
C LEU A 237 -24.43 -9.21 -2.15
N VAL A 238 -25.58 -8.76 -2.64
CA VAL A 238 -26.41 -7.76 -1.95
C VAL A 238 -26.83 -8.27 -0.57
N GLY A 239 -26.53 -7.49 0.47
CA GLY A 239 -26.78 -7.85 1.87
C GLY A 239 -25.76 -8.81 2.49
N THR A 240 -24.81 -9.33 1.70
CA THR A 240 -23.69 -10.10 2.25
C THR A 240 -22.61 -9.18 2.81
N PRO A 241 -21.83 -9.63 3.81
CA PRO A 241 -20.64 -8.92 4.29
C PRO A 241 -19.76 -8.45 3.13
N LYS A 242 -19.44 -7.16 3.08
CA LYS A 242 -18.52 -6.60 2.08
C LYS A 242 -17.17 -7.32 2.18
N HIS A 243 -16.47 -7.57 1.08
CA HIS A 243 -15.12 -8.13 1.16
C HIS A 243 -14.17 -7.16 1.88
N LEU A 244 -13.26 -7.69 2.70
CA LEU A 244 -12.33 -6.91 3.52
C LEU A 244 -11.51 -5.92 2.68
N THR A 245 -10.99 -6.35 1.53
CA THR A 245 -10.21 -5.50 0.63
C THR A 245 -11.02 -4.39 -0.01
N ASP A 246 -12.32 -4.58 -0.21
CA ASP A 246 -13.19 -3.54 -0.78
C ASP A 246 -13.42 -2.43 0.25
N ALA A 247 -13.63 -2.79 1.52
CA ALA A 247 -13.73 -1.80 2.60
C ALA A 247 -12.44 -0.98 2.74
N ILE A 248 -11.27 -1.64 2.63
CA ILE A 248 -9.97 -0.97 2.68
C ILE A 248 -9.74 -0.09 1.44
N GLY A 249 -10.15 -0.57 0.27
CA GLY A 249 -10.09 0.17 -0.99
C GLY A 249 -10.95 1.44 -0.95
N ASP A 250 -12.20 1.31 -0.50
CA ASP A 250 -13.13 2.45 -0.35
C ASP A 250 -12.54 3.51 0.62
N PHE A 251 -12.04 3.07 1.78
CA PHE A 251 -11.34 3.95 2.72
C PHE A 251 -10.16 4.67 2.08
N SER A 252 -9.31 3.93 1.36
CA SER A 252 -8.11 4.48 0.72
C SER A 252 -8.46 5.53 -0.32
N VAL A 253 -9.48 5.28 -1.14
CA VAL A 253 -9.95 6.22 -2.16
C VAL A 253 -10.48 7.52 -1.52
N ASP A 254 -11.28 7.41 -0.47
CA ASP A 254 -11.82 8.59 0.22
C ASP A 254 -10.73 9.38 0.94
N TYR A 255 -9.78 8.70 1.59
CA TYR A 255 -8.61 9.35 2.20
C TYR A 255 -7.77 10.09 1.15
N ILE A 256 -7.49 9.47 0.00
CA ILE A 256 -6.76 10.12 -1.09
C ILE A 256 -7.52 11.36 -1.57
N LYS A 257 -8.85 11.29 -1.77
CA LYS A 257 -9.64 12.46 -2.18
C LYS A 257 -9.60 13.59 -1.14
N GLU A 258 -9.58 13.26 0.14
CA GLU A 258 -9.51 14.24 1.23
C GLU A 258 -8.14 14.95 1.27
N LYS A 259 -7.04 14.22 1.01
CA LYS A 259 -5.67 14.74 1.16
C LYS A 259 -4.99 15.16 -0.14
N ALA A 260 -5.58 14.84 -1.30
CA ALA A 260 -4.95 15.16 -2.58
C ALA A 260 -4.77 16.68 -2.74
N ASN A 261 -3.53 17.09 -3.03
CA ASN A 261 -3.15 18.48 -3.29
C ASN A 261 -3.30 19.45 -2.10
N THR A 262 -3.33 18.94 -0.86
CA THR A 262 -3.18 19.74 0.37
C THR A 262 -1.74 19.69 0.86
#